data_AF-A0A3R9FZE5-F1
#
_entry.id   AF-A0A3R9FZE5-F1
#
_cell.length_a   1.000
_cell.length_b   1.000
_cell.length_c   1.000
_cell.angle_alpha   90.00
_cell.angle_beta   90.00
_cell.angle_gamma   90.00
#
_symmetry.space_group_name_H-M   'P 1'
#
loop_
_entity.id
_entity.type
_entity.pdbx_description
1 polymer ?
#
loop_
_entity_poly.entity_id
_entity_poly.type
_entity_poly.pdbx_seq_one_letter_code
_entity_poly.pdbx_strand_id
1 'polypeptide(L)'
;MNNEKMKTFTLSGIGVGLVGFIMIFFSTDFGSSFADSWLADRGGADTGFYHIMVETYIHNFQIAGGILFGLGLLVLLMASYKMLDSK
;
A
#
# COMPACT_ATOMS: atom_id res chain seq x y z
N MET A 1 -25.98 -11.00 5.26
CA MET A 1 -25.06 -10.30 6.17
C MET A 1 -25.83 -9.11 6.72
N ASN A 2 -25.81 -8.85 8.04
CA ASN A 2 -26.58 -7.73 8.59
C ASN A 2 -25.98 -6.39 8.11
N ASN A 3 -26.80 -5.34 8.00
CA ASN A 3 -26.41 -4.04 7.43
C ASN A 3 -25.22 -3.42 8.16
N GLU A 4 -25.17 -3.54 9.49
CA GLU A 4 -24.03 -3.15 10.35
C GLU A 4 -22.72 -3.82 9.90
N LYS A 5 -22.74 -5.14 9.69
CA LYS A 5 -21.55 -5.92 9.30
C LYS A 5 -21.09 -5.58 7.88
N MET A 6 -22.03 -5.32 6.96
CA MET A 6 -21.70 -4.85 5.61
C MET A 6 -20.99 -3.49 5.66
N LYS A 7 -21.48 -2.55 6.47
CA LYS A 7 -20.90 -1.21 6.59
C LYS A 7 -19.48 -1.25 7.14
N THR A 8 -19.24 -2.02 8.20
CA THR A 8 -17.90 -2.22 8.77
C THR A 8 -16.94 -2.88 7.78
N PHE A 9 -17.42 -3.88 7.03
CA PHE A 9 -16.62 -4.55 6.00
C PHE A 9 -16.21 -3.57 4.89
N THR A 10 -17.16 -2.77 4.38
CA THR A 10 -16.87 -1.72 3.39
C THR A 10 -15.88 -0.68 3.92
N LEU A 11 -16.05 -0.22 5.17
CA LEU A 11 -15.13 0.71 5.83
C LEU A 11 -13.71 0.15 5.91
N SER A 12 -13.55 -1.12 6.26
CA SER A 12 -12.23 -1.76 6.25
C SER A 12 -11.60 -1.82 4.86
N GLY A 13 -12.39 -2.11 3.82
CA GLY A 13 -11.92 -2.09 2.44
C GLY A 13 -11.45 -0.70 1.98
N ILE A 14 -12.19 0.36 2.33
CA ILE A 14 -11.80 1.75 2.08
C ILE A 14 -10.49 2.06 2.80
N GLY A 15 -10.39 1.71 4.09
CA GLY A 15 -9.18 1.96 4.88
C GLY A 15 -7.94 1.28 4.28
N VAL A 16 -8.05 -0.01 3.96
CA VAL A 16 -6.96 -0.78 3.32
C VAL A 16 -6.61 -0.21 1.95
N GLY A 17 -7.61 0.16 1.15
CA GLY A 17 -7.41 0.80 -0.14
C GLY A 17 -6.67 2.12 -0.02
N LEU A 18 -7.06 2.99 0.92
CA LEU A 18 -6.39 4.28 1.14
C LEU A 18 -4.94 4.11 1.58
N VAL A 19 -4.66 3.17 2.48
CA VAL A 19 -3.28 2.87 2.91
C VAL A 19 -2.44 2.38 1.73
N GLY A 20 -2.98 1.46 0.92
CA GLY A 20 -2.32 0.98 -0.29
C GLY A 20 -2.05 2.10 -1.30
N PHE A 21 -3.03 2.98 -1.51
CA PHE A 21 -2.91 4.15 -2.37
C PHE A 21 -1.80 5.10 -1.88
N ILE A 22 -1.78 5.44 -0.59
CA ILE A 22 -0.73 6.28 -0.01
C ILE A 22 0.65 5.64 -0.20
N MET A 23 0.78 4.34 0.03
CA MET A 23 2.06 3.63 -0.18
C MET A 23 2.56 3.70 -1.63
N ILE A 24 1.68 3.65 -2.63
CA ILE A 24 2.06 3.75 -4.04
C ILE A 24 2.53 5.17 -4.39
N PHE A 25 1.76 6.20 -3.99
CA PHE A 25 2.04 7.58 -4.38
C PHE A 25 3.18 8.22 -3.59
N PHE A 26 3.39 7.79 -2.34
CA PHE A 26 4.50 8.24 -1.50
C PHE A 26 5.65 7.23 -1.46
N SER A 27 5.69 6.26 -2.39
CA SER A 27 6.72 5.22 -2.42
C SER A 27 8.13 5.78 -2.58
N THR A 28 8.28 6.91 -3.27
CA THR A 28 9.56 7.60 -3.46
C THR A 28 10.09 8.17 -2.16
N ASP A 29 9.23 8.82 -1.37
CA ASP A 29 9.59 9.43 -0.08
C ASP A 29 9.87 8.35 0.97
N PHE A 30 9.05 7.30 1.01
CA PHE A 30 9.32 6.17 1.90
C PHE A 30 10.57 5.40 1.47
N GLY A 31 10.74 5.16 0.18
CA GLY A 31 11.88 4.42 -0.34
C GLY A 31 13.22 5.12 -0.11
N SER A 32 13.28 6.44 -0.31
CA SER A 32 14.47 7.24 0.01
C SER A 32 14.75 7.28 1.50
N SER A 33 13.73 7.52 2.34
CA SER A 33 13.89 7.56 3.79
C SER A 33 14.39 6.24 4.37
N PHE A 34 13.92 5.10 3.86
CA PHE A 34 14.42 3.78 4.27
C PHE A 34 15.83 3.51 3.77
N ALA A 35 16.17 3.94 2.56
CA ALA A 35 17.52 3.84 2.04
C ALA A 35 18.52 4.72 2.82
N ASP A 36 18.10 5.90 3.24
CA ASP A 36 18.90 6.82 4.07
C ASP A 36 19.16 6.24 5.46
N SER A 37 18.12 5.68 6.10
CA SER A 37 18.27 4.98 7.38
C SER A 37 19.24 3.81 7.24
N TRP A 38 19.10 3.02 6.18
CA TRP A 38 20.00 1.91 5.89
C TRP A 38 21.44 2.38 5.61
N LEU A 39 21.63 3.53 4.97
CA LEU A 39 22.94 4.13 4.72
C LEU A 39 23.59 4.61 6.01
N ALA A 40 22.82 5.25 6.89
CA ALA A 40 23.26 5.71 8.20
C ALA A 40 23.75 4.54 9.08
N ASP A 41 23.04 3.41 9.06
CA ASP A 41 23.43 2.20 9.78
C ASP A 41 24.73 1.56 9.25
N ARG A 42 25.01 1.70 7.95
CA ARG A 42 26.25 1.21 7.33
C ARG A 42 27.44 2.16 7.47
N GLY A 43 27.21 3.43 7.79
CA GLY A 43 28.26 4.46 7.83
C GLY A 43 28.78 4.89 6.46
N GLY A 44 28.10 4.50 5.37
CA GLY A 44 28.46 4.86 4.00
C GLY A 44 28.25 3.73 2.99
N ALA A 45 28.06 4.10 1.73
CA ALA A 45 27.98 3.19 0.59
C ALA A 45 28.47 3.91 -0.67
N ASP A 46 28.95 3.14 -1.64
CA ASP A 46 29.17 3.66 -2.99
C ASP A 46 27.86 4.20 -3.58
N THR A 47 27.94 5.28 -4.36
CA THR A 47 26.75 5.95 -4.93
C THR A 47 25.93 5.03 -5.82
N GLY A 48 26.57 4.12 -6.56
CA GLY A 48 25.87 3.15 -7.41
C GLY A 48 25.09 2.14 -6.56
N PHE A 49 25.70 1.66 -5.47
CA PHE A 49 25.04 0.72 -4.56
C PHE A 49 23.87 1.38 -3.81
N TYR A 50 24.03 2.63 -3.37
CA TYR A 50 22.96 3.38 -2.72
C TYR A 50 21.76 3.58 -3.66
N HIS A 51 22.00 3.92 -4.93
CA HIS A 51 20.91 4.09 -5.90
C HIS A 51 20.10 2.80 -6.10
N ILE A 52 20.76 1.65 -6.18
CA ILE A 52 20.10 0.33 -6.26
C ILE A 52 19.23 0.08 -5.03
N MET A 53 19.72 0.43 -3.82
CA MET A 53 18.95 0.26 -2.59
C MET A 53 17.71 1.16 -2.56
N VAL A 54 17.84 2.43 -2.95
CA VAL A 54 16.70 3.36 -3.06
C VAL A 54 15.66 2.79 -4.00
N GLU A 55 16.04 2.41 -5.22
CA GLU A 55 15.12 1.86 -6.22
C GLU A 55 14.43 0.58 -5.73
N THR A 56 15.17 -0.27 -5.01
CA THR A 56 14.63 -1.49 -4.40
C THR A 56 13.57 -1.18 -3.36
N TYR A 57 13.82 -0.25 -2.44
CA TYR A 57 12.83 0.15 -1.44
C TYR A 57 11.60 0.81 -2.08
N ILE A 58 11.78 1.67 -3.09
CA ILE A 58 10.67 2.29 -3.84
C ILE A 58 9.79 1.21 -4.48
N HIS A 59 10.38 0.26 -5.20
CA HIS A 59 9.64 -0.84 -5.83
C HIS A 59 8.91 -1.69 -4.79
N ASN A 60 9.54 -1.98 -3.64
CA ASN A 60 8.90 -2.74 -2.58
C ASN A 60 7.65 -2.03 -2.04
N PHE A 61 7.70 -0.71 -1.83
CA PHE A 61 6.54 0.07 -1.41
C PHE A 61 5.46 0.13 -2.49
N GLN A 62 5.83 0.22 -3.77
CA GLN A 62 4.87 0.19 -4.87
C GLN A 62 4.17 -1.16 -4.99
N ILE A 63 4.90 -2.28 -4.88
CA ILE A 63 4.33 -3.62 -4.97
C ILE A 63 3.44 -3.89 -3.76
N ALA A 64 3.91 -3.60 -2.55
CA ALA A 64 3.12 -3.78 -1.33
C ALA A 64 1.87 -2.90 -1.34
N GLY A 65 2.02 -1.62 -1.70
CA GLY A 65 0.91 -0.68 -1.86
C GLY A 65 -0.08 -1.13 -2.93
N GLY A 66 0.41 -1.66 -4.06
CA GLY A 66 -0.40 -2.24 -5.14
C GLY A 66 -1.25 -3.43 -4.68
N ILE A 67 -0.66 -4.35 -3.91
CA ILE A 67 -1.38 -5.49 -3.34
C ILE A 67 -2.46 -5.00 -2.36
N LEU A 68 -2.11 -4.09 -1.44
CA LEU A 68 -3.05 -3.51 -0.47
C LEU A 68 -4.20 -2.78 -1.18
N PHE A 69 -3.88 -1.94 -2.17
CA PHE A 69 -4.87 -1.21 -2.96
C PHE A 69 -5.78 -2.16 -3.74
N GLY A 70 -5.21 -3.18 -4.38
CA GLY A 70 -5.95 -4.22 -5.09
C GLY A 70 -6.91 -4.98 -4.17
N LEU A 71 -6.46 -5.38 -2.97
CA LEU A 71 -7.31 -6.02 -1.97
C LEU A 71 -8.44 -5.09 -1.48
N GLY A 72 -8.13 -3.81 -1.23
CA GLY A 72 -9.11 -2.79 -0.87
C GLY A 72 -10.20 -2.63 -1.94
N LEU A 73 -9.79 -2.58 -3.22
CA LEU A 73 -10.72 -2.53 -4.35
C LEU A 73 -11.57 -3.81 -4.47
N LEU A 74 -10.97 -4.99 -4.30
CA LEU A 74 -11.70 -6.26 -4.34
C LEU A 74 -12.78 -6.32 -3.26
N VAL A 75 -12.46 -5.87 -2.04
CA VAL A 75 -13.43 -5.78 -0.94
C VAL A 75 -14.58 -4.84 -1.30
N LEU A 76 -14.28 -3.67 -1.88
CA LEU A 76 -15.29 -2.71 -2.31
C LEU A 76 -16.18 -3.25 -3.44
N LEU A 77 -15.60 -3.97 -4.41
CA LEU A 77 -16.33 -4.62 -5.50
C LEU A 77 -17.25 -5.73 -4.98
N MET A 78 -16.79 -6.56 -4.04
CA MET A 78 -17.66 -7.58 -3.43
C MET A 78 -18.79 -6.96 -2.62
N ALA A 79 -18.50 -5.88 -1.89
CA ALA A 79 -19.50 -5.17 -1.11
C ALA A 79 -20.57 -4.53 -2.01
N SER A 80 -20.16 -3.89 -3.11
CA SER A 80 -21.08 -3.26 -4.07
C SER A 80 -21.93 -4.28 -4.81
N TYR A 81 -21.33 -5.40 -5.27
CA TYR A 81 -22.07 -6.49 -5.91
C TYR A 81 -23.16 -7.05 -4.99
N LYS A 82 -22.82 -7.29 -3.73
CA LYS A 82 -23.77 -7.82 -2.73
C LYS A 82 -24.87 -6.82 -2.36
N MET A 83 -24.58 -5.52 -2.39
CA MET A 83 -25.59 -4.48 -2.19
C MET A 83 -26.56 -4.36 -3.37
N LEU A 84 -26.08 -4.60 -4.60
CA LEU A 84 -26.90 -4.60 -5.81
C LEU A 84 -27.79 -5.85 -5.90
N ASP A 85 -27.25 -7.03 -5.60
CA ASP A 85 -27.97 -8.30 -5.62
C ASP A 85 -29.04 -8.41 -4.52
N SER A 86 -28.84 -7.69 -3.40
CA SER A 86 -29.80 -7.64 -2.30
C SER A 86 -30.96 -6.66 -2.53
N LYS A 87 -31.05 -6.03 -3.69
CA LYS A 87 -32.03 -4.99 -4.04
C LYS A 87 -33.05 -5.51 -5.04
#